data_AF-A0A843L2Y7-F1
#
_entry.id   AF-A0A843L2Y7-F1
#
_cell.length_a   1.000
_cell.length_b   1.000
_cell.length_c   1.000
_cell.angle_alpha   90.00
_cell.angle_beta   90.00
_cell.angle_gamma   90.00
#
_symmetry.space_group_name_H-M   'P 1'
#
loop_
_entity.id
_entity.type
_entity.pdbx_description
1 polymer ?
#
loop_
_entity_poly.entity_id
_entity_poly.type
_entity_poly.pdbx_seq_one_letter_code
_entity_poly.pdbx_strand_id
1 'polypeptide(L)'
;VEKVKIAYRMVYSLFDKLAFFLRKYLDLDISERDISFRKIWYVKKGRRDILREDFYHKENLPLRGLFWLSKDFYEDYEEKDAFRDSIEPEAKDLREIRNHLEHKYLKLHLPEWSKSDEDEFFSIGLIDSLAHSLYRSDFEVKTLKLLKLARSALIYLTLAVQCEELKRRTEKFPDSVVVSLPSYVFDDRWKC
;
A
#
# COMPACT_ATOMS: atom_id res chain seq x y z
N VAL A 1 -18.39 2.98 12.19
CA VAL A 1 -17.04 3.53 12.45
C VAL A 1 -16.01 2.43 12.69
N GLU A 2 -16.17 1.57 13.69
CA GLU A 2 -15.14 0.54 14.00
C GLU A 2 -14.85 -0.43 12.85
N LYS A 3 -15.86 -0.84 12.07
CA LYS A 3 -15.65 -1.65 10.85
C LYS A 3 -14.69 -0.99 9.85
N VAL A 4 -14.74 0.34 9.72
CA VAL A 4 -13.90 1.12 8.81
C VAL A 4 -12.47 1.19 9.34
N LYS A 5 -12.29 1.38 10.65
CA LYS A 5 -10.97 1.31 11.30
C LYS A 5 -10.33 -0.06 11.13
N ILE A 6 -11.10 -1.13 11.29
CA ILE A 6 -10.62 -2.51 11.07
C ILE A 6 -10.23 -2.69 9.60
N ALA A 7 -11.07 -2.28 8.65
CA ALA A 7 -10.75 -2.34 7.22
C ALA A 7 -9.44 -1.63 6.90
N TYR A 8 -9.24 -0.43 7.45
CA TYR A 8 -8.01 0.35 7.30
C TYR A 8 -6.76 -0.42 7.77
N ARG A 9 -6.79 -0.97 8.99
CA ARG A 9 -5.69 -1.79 9.54
C ARG A 9 -5.44 -3.06 8.71
N MET A 10 -6.50 -3.73 8.26
CA MET A 10 -6.39 -4.94 7.45
C MET A 10 -5.70 -4.69 6.12
N VAL A 11 -5.94 -3.54 5.48
CA VAL A 11 -5.28 -3.20 4.21
C VAL A 11 -3.77 -3.02 4.40
N TYR A 12 -3.32 -2.37 5.47
CA TYR A 12 -1.88 -2.26 5.74
C TYR A 12 -1.24 -3.63 6.01
N SER A 13 -1.91 -4.48 6.79
CA SER A 13 -1.47 -5.86 6.99
C SER A 13 -1.39 -6.66 5.68
N LEU A 14 -2.30 -6.39 4.73
CA LEU A 14 -2.26 -7.00 3.40
C LEU A 14 -1.00 -6.59 2.63
N PHE A 15 -0.65 -5.31 2.61
CA PHE A 15 0.57 -4.84 1.94
C PHE A 15 1.85 -5.46 2.52
N ASP A 16 1.93 -5.62 3.84
CA ASP A 16 3.05 -6.31 4.45
C ASP A 16 3.12 -7.78 4.00
N LYS A 17 1.98 -8.48 3.96
CA LYS A 17 1.90 -9.86 3.44
C LYS A 17 2.31 -9.95 1.96
N LEU A 18 1.95 -8.97 1.13
CA LEU A 18 2.40 -8.90 -0.27
C LEU A 18 3.93 -8.81 -0.34
N ALA A 19 4.54 -8.01 0.53
CA ALA A 19 6.00 -7.90 0.60
C ALA A 19 6.64 -9.23 0.99
N PHE A 20 6.15 -9.88 2.05
CA PHE A 20 6.63 -11.21 2.47
C PHE A 20 6.48 -12.26 1.37
N PHE A 21 5.34 -12.27 0.67
CA PHE A 21 5.11 -13.15 -0.47
C PHE A 21 6.14 -12.91 -1.57
N LEU A 22 6.32 -11.66 -2.00
CA LEU A 22 7.26 -11.30 -3.07
C LEU A 22 8.70 -11.68 -2.72
N ARG A 23 9.14 -11.42 -1.49
CA ARG A 23 10.47 -11.83 -1.02
C ARG A 23 10.68 -13.33 -1.20
N LYS A 24 9.72 -14.14 -0.73
CA LYS A 24 9.83 -15.60 -0.82
C LYS A 24 9.71 -16.09 -2.27
N TYR A 25 8.82 -15.50 -3.05
CA TYR A 25 8.52 -15.93 -4.42
C TYR A 25 9.65 -15.60 -5.42
N LEU A 26 10.28 -14.45 -5.23
CA LEU A 26 11.41 -13.98 -6.04
C LEU A 26 12.78 -14.36 -5.45
N ASP A 27 12.79 -15.07 -4.32
CA ASP A 27 14.00 -15.50 -3.60
C ASP A 27 14.96 -14.34 -3.27
N LEU A 28 14.41 -13.24 -2.76
CA LEU A 28 15.16 -12.03 -2.44
C LEU A 28 15.90 -12.20 -1.10
N ASP A 29 17.20 -11.91 -1.10
CA ASP A 29 18.04 -11.92 0.11
C ASP A 29 17.75 -10.67 0.98
N ILE A 30 16.68 -10.76 1.77
CA ILE A 30 16.20 -9.72 2.69
C ILE A 30 15.89 -10.37 4.04
N SER A 31 16.31 -9.73 5.12
CA SER A 31 15.92 -10.14 6.48
C SER A 31 14.40 -9.97 6.70
N GLU A 32 13.76 -10.96 7.32
CA GLU A 32 12.34 -10.92 7.66
C GLU A 32 11.97 -9.78 8.62
N ARG A 33 12.92 -9.32 9.42
CA ARG A 33 12.68 -8.22 10.37
C ARG A 33 12.56 -6.86 9.68
N ASP A 34 13.15 -6.73 8.50
CA ASP A 34 13.26 -5.47 7.78
C ASP A 34 12.32 -5.36 6.59
N ILE A 35 11.51 -6.39 6.32
CA ILE A 35 10.65 -6.36 5.15
C ILE A 35 9.39 -5.52 5.40
N SER A 36 9.14 -4.62 4.47
CA SER A 36 7.89 -3.92 4.33
C SER A 36 7.61 -3.71 2.84
N PHE A 37 6.37 -3.40 2.50
CA PHE A 37 6.00 -3.13 1.11
C PHE A 37 6.81 -2.00 0.46
N ARG A 38 7.35 -1.08 1.28
CA ARG A 38 8.28 -0.04 0.82
C ARG A 38 9.69 -0.58 0.60
N LYS A 39 10.24 -1.25 1.63
CA LYS A 39 11.67 -1.57 1.69
C LYS A 39 12.07 -2.67 0.72
N ILE A 40 11.13 -3.52 0.29
CA ILE A 40 11.41 -4.65 -0.61
C ILE A 40 12.09 -4.22 -1.92
N TRP A 41 11.77 -3.03 -2.44
CA TRP A 41 12.27 -2.54 -3.72
C TRP A 41 13.71 -2.02 -3.66
N TYR A 42 14.24 -1.76 -2.46
CA TYR A 42 15.47 -0.99 -2.26
C TYR A 42 16.57 -1.78 -1.57
N VAL A 43 17.81 -1.39 -1.86
CA VAL A 43 19.02 -1.71 -1.09
C VAL A 43 19.62 -0.42 -0.59
N LYS A 44 19.98 -0.40 0.70
CA LYS A 44 20.71 0.71 1.30
C LYS A 44 22.15 0.72 0.79
N LYS A 45 22.53 1.73 0.02
CA LYS A 45 23.93 1.96 -0.40
C LYS A 45 24.37 3.35 0.06
N GLY A 46 24.92 3.43 1.27
CA GLY A 46 25.35 4.70 1.87
C GLY A 46 24.16 5.57 2.30
N ARG A 47 24.11 6.82 1.80
CA ARG A 47 23.03 7.79 2.11
C ARG A 47 21.82 7.71 1.17
N ARG A 48 21.82 6.82 0.17
CA ARG A 48 20.73 6.71 -0.80
C ARG A 48 20.23 5.28 -0.90
N ASP A 49 18.92 5.16 -1.03
CA ASP A 49 18.25 3.91 -1.37
C ASP A 49 18.30 3.73 -2.90
N ILE A 50 18.86 2.62 -3.36
CA ILE A 50 18.95 2.28 -4.79
C ILE A 50 17.99 1.13 -5.06
N LEU A 51 17.30 1.17 -6.20
CA LEU A 51 16.44 0.08 -6.65
C LEU A 51 17.27 -1.20 -6.82
N ARG A 52 16.75 -2.34 -6.34
CA ARG A 52 17.44 -3.64 -6.51
C ARG A 52 17.64 -3.99 -7.97
N GLU A 53 18.81 -4.53 -8.28
CA GLU A 53 19.13 -5.07 -9.61
C GLU A 53 18.15 -6.19 -10.01
N ASP A 54 17.64 -6.94 -9.02
CA ASP A 54 16.60 -7.98 -9.17
C ASP A 54 15.35 -7.48 -9.92
N PHE A 55 15.04 -6.17 -9.83
CA PHE A 55 13.89 -5.56 -10.49
C PHE A 55 14.25 -4.82 -11.78
N TYR A 56 15.51 -4.40 -11.95
CA TYR A 56 15.93 -3.54 -13.06
C TYR A 56 15.82 -4.26 -14.41
N HIS A 57 16.27 -5.51 -14.48
CA HIS A 57 16.30 -6.32 -15.70
C HIS A 57 15.06 -7.20 -15.90
N LYS A 58 14.09 -7.16 -14.97
CA LYS A 58 12.86 -7.95 -15.12
C LYS A 58 11.92 -7.31 -16.14
N GLU A 59 11.63 -8.05 -17.20
CA GLU A 59 10.57 -7.77 -18.20
C GLU A 59 9.18 -8.16 -17.67
N ASN A 60 8.86 -7.72 -16.45
CA ASN A 60 7.57 -7.98 -15.80
C ASN A 60 6.86 -6.65 -15.56
N LEU A 61 6.08 -6.21 -16.55
CA LEU A 61 5.36 -4.92 -16.50
C LEU A 61 4.40 -4.82 -15.31
N PRO A 62 3.61 -5.86 -14.95
CA PRO A 62 2.78 -5.81 -13.75
C PRO A 62 3.59 -5.63 -12.46
N LEU A 63 4.78 -6.24 -12.36
CA LEU A 63 5.68 -6.05 -11.21
C LEU A 63 6.18 -4.60 -11.12
N ARG A 64 6.45 -3.95 -12.25
CA ARG A 64 6.76 -2.51 -12.30
C ARG A 64 5.56 -1.67 -11.88
N GLY A 65 4.35 -2.05 -12.29
CA GLY A 65 3.11 -1.43 -11.80
C GLY A 65 2.97 -1.52 -10.29
N LEU A 66 3.30 -2.67 -9.70
CA LEU A 66 3.29 -2.86 -8.25
C LEU A 66 4.36 -2.01 -7.54
N PHE A 67 5.52 -1.82 -8.15
CA PHE A 67 6.54 -0.88 -7.68
C PHE A 67 6.03 0.57 -7.67
N TRP A 68 5.43 1.03 -8.77
CA TRP A 68 4.85 2.38 -8.84
C TRP A 68 3.72 2.57 -7.84
N LEU A 69 2.83 1.59 -7.71
CA LEU A 69 1.79 1.61 -6.69
C LEU A 69 2.37 1.73 -5.28
N SER A 70 3.53 1.12 -5.00
CA SER A 70 4.18 1.30 -3.70
C SER A 70 4.59 2.73 -3.41
N LYS A 71 4.81 3.57 -4.43
CA LYS A 71 5.12 5.00 -4.25
C LYS A 71 3.92 5.80 -3.77
N ASP A 72 2.71 5.40 -4.15
CA ASP A 72 1.46 6.03 -3.69
C ASP A 72 1.24 5.91 -2.17
N PHE A 73 1.98 5.01 -1.50
CA PHE A 73 1.92 4.81 -0.05
C PHE A 73 3.01 5.56 0.72
N TYR A 74 4.07 5.99 0.06
CA TYR A 74 5.29 6.44 0.73
C TYR A 74 5.95 7.61 0.01
N GLU A 75 5.76 8.80 0.56
CA GLU A 75 6.69 9.90 0.35
C GLU A 75 7.83 9.80 1.37
N ASP A 76 9.02 9.54 0.86
CA ASP A 76 10.29 9.85 1.52
C ASP A 76 11.31 9.89 0.37
N TYR A 77 11.17 10.86 -0.53
CA TYR A 77 12.33 11.34 -1.26
C TYR A 77 13.07 12.26 -0.28
N GLU A 78 14.26 11.85 0.16
CA GLU A 78 15.19 12.69 0.92
C GLU A 78 15.80 13.81 0.04
N GLU A 79 15.04 14.34 -0.93
CA GLU A 79 15.42 15.56 -1.64
C GLU A 79 14.91 16.75 -0.86
N LYS A 80 15.86 17.50 -0.30
CA LYS A 80 15.70 18.73 0.45
C LYS A 80 15.26 19.93 -0.40
N ASP A 81 14.77 19.71 -1.62
CA ASP A 81 14.47 20.76 -2.57
C ASP A 81 12.98 20.73 -2.90
N ALA A 82 12.24 21.75 -2.44
CA ALA A 82 10.98 22.36 -2.92
C ALA A 82 9.82 21.54 -3.55
N PHE A 83 9.97 20.23 -3.79
CA PHE A 83 9.00 19.31 -4.40
C PHE A 83 8.38 18.36 -3.36
N ARG A 84 8.69 18.54 -2.06
CA ARG A 84 8.13 17.74 -0.95
C ARG A 84 6.65 17.98 -0.68
N ASP A 85 6.10 19.12 -1.12
CA ASP A 85 4.71 19.50 -0.85
C ASP A 85 3.76 19.24 -2.03
N SER A 86 4.25 18.73 -3.17
CA SER A 86 3.52 18.79 -4.45
C SER A 86 3.17 17.47 -5.12
N ILE A 87 3.56 16.29 -4.59
CA ILE A 87 3.27 15.03 -5.30
C ILE A 87 2.10 14.26 -4.67
N GLU A 88 2.07 13.99 -3.36
CA GLU A 88 0.87 13.43 -2.72
C GLU A 88 0.86 13.59 -1.17
N PRO A 89 0.42 14.74 -0.61
CA PRO A 89 0.33 14.94 0.84
C PRO A 89 -0.55 13.89 1.56
N GLU A 90 -1.46 13.24 0.83
CA GLU A 90 -2.31 12.19 1.36
C GLU A 90 -1.56 10.93 1.82
N ALA A 91 -0.40 10.60 1.24
CA ALA A 91 0.36 9.41 1.63
C ALA A 91 0.90 9.52 3.06
N LYS A 92 1.34 10.73 3.44
CA LYS A 92 1.78 11.05 4.80
C LYS A 92 0.62 10.97 5.79
N ASP A 93 -0.53 11.58 5.44
CA ASP A 93 -1.73 11.52 6.26
C ASP A 93 -2.15 10.08 6.54
N LEU A 94 -2.14 9.21 5.52
CA LEU A 94 -2.53 7.81 5.69
C LEU A 94 -1.59 7.09 6.67
N ARG A 95 -0.27 7.32 6.57
CA ARG A 95 0.69 6.75 7.52
C ARG A 95 0.47 7.24 8.94
N GLU A 96 0.18 8.52 9.11
CA GLU A 96 -0.11 9.11 10.42
C GLU A 96 -1.40 8.53 11.02
N ILE A 97 -2.47 8.41 10.22
CA ILE A 97 -3.72 7.77 10.63
C ILE A 97 -3.48 6.34 11.07
N ARG A 98 -2.69 5.55 10.32
CA ARG A 98 -2.32 4.18 10.72
C ARG A 98 -1.61 4.17 12.07
N ASN A 99 -0.60 5.02 12.25
CA ASN A 99 0.16 5.11 13.49
C ASN A 99 -0.75 5.45 14.69
N HIS A 100 -1.68 6.38 14.51
CA HIS A 100 -2.65 6.72 15.55
C HIS A 100 -3.67 5.61 15.80
N LEU A 101 -4.08 4.87 14.76
CA LEU A 101 -4.94 3.72 14.93
C LEU A 101 -4.25 2.55 15.63
N GLU A 102 -2.95 2.35 15.47
CA GLU A 102 -2.21 1.21 16.04
C GLU A 102 -1.63 1.50 17.42
N HIS A 103 -1.16 2.73 17.65
CA HIS A 103 -0.35 3.08 18.81
C HIS A 103 -0.88 4.26 19.64
N LYS A 104 -1.94 4.94 19.18
CA LYS A 104 -2.56 6.06 19.91
C LYS A 104 -4.09 5.99 19.82
N TYR A 105 -4.75 7.15 19.85
CA TYR A 105 -6.19 7.28 19.71
C TYR A 105 -6.55 8.21 18.55
N LEU A 106 -7.63 7.89 17.84
CA LEU A 106 -8.17 8.66 16.72
C LEU A 106 -9.52 9.25 17.11
N LYS A 107 -9.62 10.59 17.16
CA LYS A 107 -10.87 11.33 17.39
C LYS A 107 -11.58 11.51 16.05
N LEU A 108 -12.81 11.00 15.95
CA LEU A 108 -13.63 11.15 14.75
C LEU A 108 -14.79 12.09 15.03
N HIS A 109 -14.80 13.23 14.35
CA HIS A 109 -15.85 14.22 14.46
C HIS A 109 -16.98 13.92 13.47
N LEU A 110 -18.21 14.14 13.91
CA LEU A 110 -19.38 14.11 13.04
C LEU A 110 -19.50 15.45 12.28
N PRO A 111 -20.10 15.46 11.07
CA PRO A 111 -20.24 16.67 10.25
C PRO A 111 -20.98 17.82 10.96
N GLU A 112 -21.87 17.48 11.89
CA GLU A 112 -22.66 18.43 12.69
C GLU A 112 -21.80 19.20 13.71
N TRP A 113 -20.54 18.79 13.92
CA TRP A 113 -19.54 19.54 14.67
C TRP A 113 -18.83 20.51 13.72
N SER A 114 -19.49 21.62 13.37
CA SER A 114 -18.79 22.76 12.75
C SER A 114 -17.87 23.38 13.80
N LYS A 115 -16.60 23.57 13.46
CA LYS A 115 -15.66 24.32 14.31
C LYS A 115 -16.22 25.73 14.52
N SER A 116 -16.72 26.04 15.70
CA SER A 116 -16.88 27.42 16.13
C SER A 116 -15.50 27.93 16.54
N ASP A 117 -15.19 29.19 16.23
CA ASP A 117 -13.90 29.82 16.58
C ASP A 117 -13.59 29.78 18.10
N GLU A 118 -14.60 29.51 18.94
CA GLU A 118 -14.47 29.29 20.39
C GLU A 118 -13.81 27.95 20.75
N ASP A 119 -13.90 26.92 19.90
CA ASP A 119 -13.29 25.61 20.13
C ASP A 119 -11.77 25.61 19.91
N GLU A 120 -11.22 26.54 19.09
CA GLU A 120 -9.77 26.71 18.95
C GLU A 120 -9.13 27.18 20.27
N PHE A 121 -9.83 28.05 21.03
CA PHE A 121 -9.34 28.58 22.30
C PHE A 121 -9.30 27.51 23.41
N PHE A 122 -10.28 26.59 23.44
CA PHE A 122 -10.26 25.43 24.34
C PHE A 122 -9.30 24.32 23.88
N SER A 123 -9.07 24.19 22.58
CA SER A 123 -8.14 23.20 22.01
C SER A 123 -6.67 23.58 22.17
N ILE A 124 -6.35 24.89 22.24
CA ILE A 124 -4.99 25.38 22.50
C ILE A 124 -4.54 25.11 23.95
N GLY A 125 -5.48 25.10 24.91
CA GLY A 125 -5.18 24.73 26.32
C GLY A 125 -5.04 23.22 26.56
N LEU A 126 -5.56 22.40 25.65
CA LEU A 126 -5.53 20.94 25.67
C LEU A 126 -5.01 20.41 24.33
N ILE A 127 -3.78 20.79 23.96
CA ILE A 127 -3.06 20.15 22.84
C ILE A 127 -2.80 18.70 23.25
N ASP A 128 -3.81 17.85 23.06
CA ASP A 128 -3.76 16.43 23.26
C ASP A 128 -2.95 15.84 22.10
N SER A 129 -1.63 15.94 22.22
CA SER A 129 -0.63 15.41 21.28
C SER A 129 -0.79 13.90 20.96
N LEU A 130 -1.68 13.20 21.69
CA LEU A 130 -2.05 11.81 21.46
C LEU A 130 -3.23 11.63 20.50
N ALA A 131 -4.06 12.64 20.31
CA ALA A 131 -5.29 12.52 19.53
C ALA A 131 -5.19 13.23 18.18
N HIS A 132 -5.20 12.45 17.10
CA HIS A 132 -5.40 12.97 15.76
C HIS A 132 -6.91 13.11 15.50
N SER A 133 -7.38 14.33 15.21
CA SER A 133 -8.79 14.65 14.95
C SER A 133 -9.06 14.66 13.46
N LEU A 134 -10.01 13.85 13.00
CA LEU A 134 -10.46 13.82 11.61
C LEU A 134 -11.99 13.78 11.54
N TYR A 135 -12.57 14.32 10.47
CA TYR A 135 -13.97 14.07 10.20
C TYR A 135 -14.18 12.62 9.78
N ARG A 136 -15.31 12.05 10.20
CA ARG A 136 -15.67 10.67 9.85
C ARG A 136 -15.75 10.46 8.33
N SER A 137 -16.31 11.42 7.60
CA SER A 137 -16.42 11.38 6.13
C SER A 137 -15.05 11.25 5.47
N ASP A 138 -14.08 12.06 5.91
CA ASP A 138 -12.74 12.10 5.33
C ASP A 138 -12.01 10.78 5.60
N PHE A 139 -12.16 10.24 6.81
CA PHE A 139 -11.62 8.93 7.16
C PHE A 139 -12.22 7.81 6.30
N GLU A 140 -13.52 7.83 6.04
CA GLU A 140 -14.20 6.85 5.17
C GLU A 140 -13.71 6.96 3.71
N VAL A 141 -13.55 8.18 3.17
CA VAL A 141 -13.01 8.41 1.82
C VAL A 141 -11.56 7.93 1.70
N LYS A 142 -10.70 8.28 2.66
CA LYS A 142 -9.30 7.82 2.72
C LYS A 142 -9.21 6.30 2.81
N THR A 143 -10.08 5.68 3.61
CA THR A 143 -10.15 4.20 3.72
C THR A 143 -10.57 3.57 2.40
N LEU A 144 -11.55 4.16 1.69
CA LEU A 144 -11.99 3.66 0.39
C LEU A 144 -10.89 3.77 -0.68
N LYS A 145 -10.11 4.86 -0.70
CA LYS A 145 -8.93 4.99 -1.56
C LYS A 145 -7.90 3.89 -1.27
N LEU A 146 -7.62 3.63 0.01
CA LEU A 146 -6.71 2.57 0.44
C LEU A 146 -7.17 1.17 -0.05
N LEU A 147 -8.47 0.88 0.04
CA LEU A 147 -9.07 -0.35 -0.47
C LEU A 147 -8.95 -0.48 -2.00
N LYS A 148 -9.10 0.63 -2.74
CA LYS A 148 -8.89 0.64 -4.20
C LYS A 148 -7.43 0.32 -4.55
N LEU A 149 -6.47 0.91 -3.83
CA LEU A 149 -5.04 0.60 -4.00
C LEU A 149 -4.76 -0.88 -3.67
N ALA A 150 -5.33 -1.41 -2.60
CA ALA A 150 -5.19 -2.83 -2.25
C ALA A 150 -5.71 -3.75 -3.36
N ARG A 151 -6.86 -3.43 -3.96
CA ARG A 151 -7.39 -4.16 -5.10
C ARG A 151 -6.43 -4.11 -6.29
N SER A 152 -5.93 -2.93 -6.65
CA SER A 152 -4.95 -2.78 -7.74
C SER A 152 -3.67 -3.56 -7.47
N ALA A 153 -3.17 -3.55 -6.24
CA ALA A 153 -1.98 -4.29 -5.83
C ALA A 153 -2.15 -5.80 -5.98
N LEU A 154 -3.32 -6.35 -5.59
CA LEU A 154 -3.63 -7.76 -5.79
C LEU A 154 -3.68 -8.14 -7.27
N ILE A 155 -4.27 -7.30 -8.11
CA ILE A 155 -4.32 -7.51 -9.57
C ILE A 155 -2.91 -7.50 -10.17
N TYR A 156 -2.08 -6.51 -9.79
CA TYR A 156 -0.70 -6.47 -10.27
C TYR A 156 0.11 -7.66 -9.77
N LEU A 157 -0.11 -8.12 -8.55
CA LEU A 157 0.56 -9.29 -8.02
C LEU A 157 0.21 -10.55 -8.82
N THR A 158 -1.08 -10.82 -9.06
CA THR A 158 -1.49 -12.04 -9.78
C THR A 158 -0.96 -12.04 -11.21
N LEU A 159 -1.02 -10.90 -11.90
CA LEU A 159 -0.45 -10.74 -13.23
C LEU A 159 1.08 -10.87 -13.22
N ALA A 160 1.76 -10.31 -12.22
CA ALA A 160 3.22 -10.41 -12.09
C ALA A 160 3.66 -11.85 -11.89
N VAL A 161 2.96 -12.60 -11.02
CA VAL A 161 3.20 -14.03 -10.80
C VAL A 161 2.96 -14.80 -12.10
N GLN A 162 1.86 -14.54 -12.80
CA GLN A 162 1.56 -15.20 -14.08
C GLN A 162 2.66 -14.95 -15.12
N CYS A 163 3.11 -13.71 -15.31
CA CYS A 163 4.19 -13.38 -16.24
C CYS A 163 5.48 -14.13 -15.88
N GLU A 164 5.84 -14.18 -14.60
CA GLU A 164 7.04 -14.85 -14.12
C GLU A 164 6.94 -16.38 -14.29
N GLU A 165 5.79 -16.98 -13.99
CA GLU A 165 5.57 -18.42 -14.18
C GLU A 165 5.55 -18.82 -15.66
N LEU A 166 4.97 -18.01 -16.54
CA LEU A 166 5.04 -18.24 -17.98
C LEU A 166 6.50 -18.21 -18.47
N LYS A 167 7.28 -17.22 -18.02
CA LYS A 167 8.70 -17.12 -18.36
C LYS A 167 9.50 -18.35 -17.87
N ARG A 168 9.35 -18.71 -16.59
CA ARG A 168 9.98 -19.91 -15.99
C ARG A 168 9.60 -21.20 -16.71
N ARG A 169 8.38 -21.30 -17.23
CA ARG A 169 7.91 -22.45 -18.01
C ARG A 169 8.54 -22.50 -19.40
N THR A 170 8.58 -21.38 -20.12
CA THR A 170 9.24 -21.31 -21.43
C THR A 170 10.73 -21.66 -21.33
N GLU A 171 11.40 -21.23 -20.26
CA GLU A 171 12.81 -21.55 -20.00
C GLU A 171 13.03 -23.04 -19.64
N LYS A 172 12.09 -23.68 -18.95
CA LYS A 172 12.21 -25.09 -18.52
C LYS A 172 11.74 -26.11 -19.55
N PHE A 173 10.74 -25.78 -20.38
CA PHE A 173 10.13 -26.71 -21.33
C PHE A 173 9.81 -26.02 -22.66
N PRO A 174 10.81 -25.78 -23.52
CA PRO A 174 10.62 -25.08 -24.80
C PRO A 174 9.66 -25.81 -25.76
N ASP A 175 9.53 -27.15 -25.65
CA ASP A 175 8.75 -27.98 -26.56
C ASP A 175 7.44 -28.56 -25.95
N SER A 176 7.06 -28.18 -24.73
CA SER A 176 5.83 -28.73 -24.12
C SER A 176 4.58 -27.98 -24.59
N VAL A 177 3.59 -28.71 -25.12
CA VAL A 177 2.27 -28.17 -25.47
C VAL A 177 1.59 -27.63 -24.20
N VAL A 178 1.28 -26.35 -24.23
CA VAL A 178 0.70 -25.61 -23.10
C VAL A 178 -0.75 -26.05 -22.89
N VAL A 179 -1.03 -26.71 -21.77
CA VAL A 179 -2.40 -26.79 -21.27
C VAL A 179 -2.70 -25.47 -20.55
N SER A 180 -3.46 -24.61 -21.20
CA SER A 180 -4.06 -23.45 -20.56
C SER A 180 -5.04 -23.95 -19.50
N LEU A 181 -4.96 -23.42 -18.29
CA LEU A 181 -6.06 -23.52 -17.34
C LEU A 181 -6.98 -22.34 -17.66
N PRO A 182 -8.08 -22.53 -18.42
CA PRO A 182 -8.97 -21.42 -18.72
C PRO A 182 -9.52 -20.87 -17.41
N SER A 183 -9.51 -19.54 -17.27
CA SER A 183 -10.31 -18.90 -16.24
C SER A 183 -11.77 -19.20 -16.53
N TYR A 184 -12.37 -20.08 -15.73
CA TYR A 184 -13.79 -20.37 -15.84
C TYR A 184 -14.56 -19.08 -15.54
N VAL A 185 -15.23 -18.53 -16.54
CA VAL A 185 -16.22 -17.48 -16.35
C VAL A 185 -17.44 -18.19 -15.77
N PHE A 186 -17.64 -18.08 -14.46
CA PHE A 186 -18.89 -18.50 -13.85
C PHE A 186 -19.99 -17.52 -14.25
N ASP A 187 -21.03 -18.08 -14.85
CA ASP A 187 -22.20 -17.32 -15.26
C ASP A 187 -23.01 -16.91 -14.03
N ASP A 188 -23.21 -15.61 -13.83
CA ASP A 188 -23.83 -15.03 -12.63
C ASP A 188 -25.38 -15.10 -12.64
N ARG A 189 -25.95 -15.88 -13.58
CA ARG A 189 -27.40 -16.13 -13.76
C ARG A 189 -28.12 -16.71 -12.53
N TRP A 190 -27.39 -17.18 -11.52
CA TRP A 190 -27.97 -17.72 -10.29
C TRP A 190 -28.32 -16.64 -9.25
N LYS A 191 -27.98 -15.36 -9.49
CA LYS A 191 -28.30 -14.23 -8.60
C LYS A 191 -29.62 -13.50 -8.94
N CYS A 192 -30.46 -14.12 -9.77
CA CYS A 192 -31.84 -13.65 -10.03
C CYS A 192 -32.78 -14.10 -8.93
#